data_AF-A0AB37L1I0-F1
#
_entry.id   AF-A0AB37L1I0-F1
#
_cell.length_a   1.000
_cell.length_b   1.000
_cell.length_c   1.000
_cell.angle_alpha   90.00
_cell.angle_beta   90.00
_cell.angle_gamma   90.00
#
_symmetry.space_group_name_H-M   'P 1'
#
loop_
_entity.id
_entity.type
_entity.pdbx_description
1 polymer ?
#
loop_
_entity_poly.entity_id
_entity_poly.type
_entity_poly.pdbx_seq_one_letter_code
_entity_poly.pdbx_strand_id
1 'polypeptide(L)'
;MDKIQDITKVKQYVLSIISDNNIEGCGIMVGDMFITAGHVINKCVNPSIRWNGKKIPLINPIVFHNDENDSDSYDIAVYSIPNAKSLLVLSDVVPEKGDVLKSCSWRMLGEEYVECNAIVNGLKDGNYYAAETDEQLKSGSSGGPVFLNGEVVGILCAGNCNDDNTPCNTEWPLNLCVFLSSKVILKLLEKN
;
A
#
# COMPACT_ATOMS: atom_id res chain seq x y z
N MET A 1 23.38 -4.16 4.65
CA MET A 1 22.41 -3.15 5.12
C MET A 1 21.56 -3.84 6.16
N ASP A 2 21.51 -3.31 7.38
CA ASP A 2 20.64 -3.86 8.42
C ASP A 2 19.18 -3.62 8.03
N LYS A 3 18.38 -4.68 7.98
CA LYS A 3 16.95 -4.56 7.65
C LYS A 3 16.25 -3.72 8.71
N ILE A 4 15.33 -2.86 8.30
CA ILE A 4 14.57 -2.02 9.24
C ILE A 4 13.54 -2.89 9.95
N GLN A 5 13.89 -3.38 11.16
CA GLN A 5 12.97 -4.20 11.96
C GLN A 5 11.98 -3.36 12.78
N ASP A 6 12.28 -2.08 12.99
CA ASP A 6 11.48 -1.14 13.76
C ASP A 6 10.60 -0.30 12.84
N ILE A 7 9.30 -0.56 12.86
CA ILE A 7 8.28 0.07 12.00
C ILE A 7 8.20 1.59 12.21
N THR A 8 8.56 2.09 13.40
CA THR A 8 8.55 3.54 13.70
C THR A 8 9.55 4.32 12.84
N LYS A 9 10.63 3.67 12.39
CA LYS A 9 11.62 4.24 11.46
C LYS A 9 11.11 4.27 10.01
N VAL A 10 10.01 3.58 9.75
CA VAL A 10 9.40 3.42 8.43
C VAL A 10 8.35 4.50 8.16
N LYS A 11 7.73 5.03 9.22
CA LYS A 11 6.73 6.10 9.16
C LYS A 11 7.09 7.26 8.23
N GLN A 12 8.36 7.67 8.23
CA GLN A 12 8.84 8.78 7.39
C GLN A 12 8.74 8.51 5.88
N TYR A 13 8.73 7.23 5.46
CA TYR A 13 8.64 6.81 4.06
C TYR A 13 7.20 6.61 3.60
N VAL A 14 6.26 6.51 4.53
CA VAL A 14 4.82 6.31 4.28
C VAL A 14 4.18 7.68 4.18
N LEU A 15 3.52 7.96 3.06
CA LEU A 15 3.02 9.30 2.72
C LEU A 15 1.53 9.27 2.43
N SER A 16 0.79 10.28 2.89
CA SER A 16 -0.57 10.52 2.40
C SER A 16 -0.53 11.11 0.99
N ILE A 17 -1.52 10.75 0.18
CA ILE A 17 -1.77 11.36 -1.13
C ILE A 17 -2.58 12.63 -0.92
N ILE A 18 -2.16 13.70 -1.60
CA ILE A 18 -2.82 15.00 -1.60
C ILE A 18 -3.47 15.17 -2.97
N SER A 19 -4.78 15.39 -3.01
CA SER A 19 -5.57 15.61 -4.22
C SER A 19 -6.54 16.77 -4.06
N ASP A 20 -6.91 17.42 -5.16
CA ASP A 20 -7.79 18.60 -5.14
C ASP A 20 -9.24 18.24 -4.79
N ASN A 21 -9.63 16.98 -4.99
CA ASN A 21 -10.95 16.45 -4.66
C ASN A 21 -10.97 15.64 -3.35
N ASN A 22 -9.94 15.74 -2.52
CA ASN A 22 -9.84 15.10 -1.19
C ASN A 22 -10.07 13.58 -1.21
N ILE A 23 -9.66 12.89 -2.27
CA ILE A 23 -9.60 11.43 -2.26
C ILE A 23 -8.49 11.01 -1.30
N GLU A 24 -8.84 10.16 -0.34
CA GLU A 24 -7.90 9.61 0.62
C GLU A 24 -7.16 8.40 0.06
N GLY A 25 -5.88 8.31 0.41
CA GLY A 25 -5.05 7.15 0.15
C GLY A 25 -3.62 7.40 0.61
N CYS A 26 -2.85 6.34 0.61
CA CYS A 26 -1.51 6.31 1.13
C CYS A 26 -0.55 5.65 0.12
N GLY A 27 0.74 5.82 0.33
CA GLY A 27 1.75 5.12 -0.44
C GLY A 27 3.09 5.12 0.28
N ILE A 28 4.10 4.52 -0.35
CA ILE A 28 5.40 4.26 0.26
C ILE A 28 6.55 4.67 -0.66
N MET A 29 7.60 5.28 -0.10
CA MET A 29 8.89 5.45 -0.78
C MET A 29 9.72 4.17 -0.70
N VAL A 30 10.17 3.65 -1.85
CA VAL A 30 11.05 2.49 -1.94
C VAL A 30 12.17 2.79 -2.94
N GLY A 31 13.42 2.84 -2.48
CA GLY A 31 14.53 3.39 -3.27
C GLY A 31 14.22 4.80 -3.79
N ASP A 32 14.24 4.95 -5.12
CA ASP A 32 13.87 6.19 -5.83
C ASP A 32 12.44 6.13 -6.41
N MET A 33 11.54 5.36 -5.80
CA MET A 33 10.17 5.18 -6.29
C MET A 33 9.12 5.53 -5.24
N PHE A 34 7.96 6.02 -5.70
CA PHE A 34 6.72 6.02 -4.95
C PHE A 34 5.78 4.95 -5.46
N ILE A 35 5.19 4.21 -4.54
CA ILE A 35 4.28 3.11 -4.84
C ILE A 35 2.99 3.32 -4.06
N THR A 36 1.85 3.17 -4.74
CA THR A 36 0.50 3.29 -4.18
C THR A 36 -0.48 2.41 -4.95
N ALA A 37 -1.69 2.22 -4.42
CA ALA A 37 -2.79 1.60 -5.17
C ALA A 37 -3.21 2.45 -6.37
N GLY A 38 -3.52 1.81 -7.49
CA GLY A 38 -3.86 2.45 -8.76
C GLY A 38 -5.23 3.14 -8.72
N HIS A 39 -6.21 2.54 -8.03
CA HIS A 39 -7.56 3.07 -7.88
C HIS A 39 -7.58 4.42 -7.18
N VAL A 40 -6.70 4.63 -6.20
CA VAL A 40 -6.59 5.90 -5.49
C VAL A 40 -6.22 6.99 -6.50
N ILE A 41 -5.17 6.77 -7.27
CA ILE A 41 -4.69 7.70 -8.29
C ILE A 41 -5.75 7.93 -9.37
N ASN A 42 -6.44 6.88 -9.82
CA ASN A 42 -7.51 7.00 -10.82
C ASN A 42 -8.67 7.91 -10.35
N LYS A 43 -8.94 7.93 -9.05
CA LYS A 43 -10.01 8.74 -8.45
C LYS A 43 -9.53 10.17 -8.11
N CYS A 44 -8.24 10.39 -7.92
CA CYS A 44 -7.67 11.70 -7.57
C CYS A 44 -7.69 12.72 -8.72
N VAL A 45 -7.99 13.97 -8.38
CA VAL A 45 -7.71 15.14 -9.24
C VAL A 45 -6.39 15.78 -8.80
N ASN A 46 -5.45 15.94 -9.74
CA ASN A 46 -4.11 16.51 -9.51
C ASN A 46 -3.35 15.89 -8.31
N PRO A 47 -3.17 14.55 -8.27
CA PRO A 47 -2.52 13.89 -7.14
C PRO A 47 -1.07 14.35 -6.94
N SER A 48 -0.65 14.42 -5.69
CA SER A 48 0.70 14.80 -5.29
C SER A 48 1.08 14.21 -3.92
N ILE A 49 2.37 14.21 -3.61
CA ILE A 49 2.90 13.84 -2.29
C ILE A 49 3.79 14.96 -1.74
N ARG A 50 4.06 14.93 -0.43
CA ARG A 50 5.11 15.74 0.18
C ARG A 50 6.30 14.85 0.54
N TRP A 51 7.43 15.09 -0.10
CA TRP A 51 8.69 14.39 0.17
C TRP A 51 9.80 15.40 0.45
N ASN A 52 10.50 15.26 1.59
CA ASN A 52 11.56 16.19 2.02
C ASN A 52 11.15 17.67 1.93
N GLY A 53 9.91 17.98 2.36
CA GLY A 53 9.34 19.33 2.36
C GLY A 53 8.87 19.84 0.99
N LYS A 54 9.11 19.11 -0.10
CA LYS A 54 8.68 19.48 -1.46
C LYS A 54 7.37 18.80 -1.83
N LYS A 55 6.47 19.55 -2.47
CA LYS A 55 5.29 18.98 -3.13
C LYS A 55 5.71 18.41 -4.48
N ILE A 56 5.50 17.11 -4.69
CA ILE A 56 5.83 16.42 -5.92
C ILE A 56 4.52 15.98 -6.59
N PRO A 57 4.20 16.49 -7.79
CA PRO A 57 3.07 16.00 -8.57
C PRO A 57 3.26 14.53 -8.99
N LEU A 58 2.22 13.73 -8.83
CA LEU A 58 2.19 12.33 -9.27
C LEU A 58 1.66 12.24 -10.70
N ILE A 59 2.50 12.66 -11.65
CA ILE A 59 2.19 12.70 -13.09
C ILE A 59 3.02 11.63 -13.80
N ASN A 60 2.44 10.96 -14.81
CA ASN A 60 3.12 9.96 -15.65
C ASN A 60 3.79 8.83 -14.85
N PRO A 61 2.99 7.95 -14.22
CA PRO A 61 3.53 6.76 -13.56
C PRO A 61 4.33 5.88 -14.55
N ILE A 62 5.39 5.24 -14.06
CA ILE A 62 6.17 4.26 -14.83
C ILE A 62 5.46 2.91 -14.92
N VAL A 63 4.55 2.63 -13.97
CA VAL A 63 3.63 1.49 -13.99
C VAL A 63 2.28 1.99 -13.53
N PHE A 64 1.21 1.70 -14.29
CA PHE A 64 -0.15 2.06 -13.88
C PHE A 64 -1.16 1.02 -14.35
N HIS A 65 -1.87 0.46 -13.39
CA HIS A 65 -2.98 -0.47 -13.57
C HIS A 65 -4.03 -0.20 -12.51
N ASN A 66 -5.30 -0.20 -12.89
CA ASN A 66 -6.44 0.11 -12.02
C ASN A 66 -7.62 -0.84 -12.27
N ASP A 67 -7.33 -2.12 -12.42
CA ASP A 67 -8.34 -3.14 -12.70
C ASP A 67 -8.89 -3.71 -11.38
N GLU A 68 -9.62 -2.88 -10.62
CA GLU A 68 -10.16 -3.19 -9.27
C GLU A 68 -11.02 -4.48 -9.22
N ASN A 69 -11.51 -4.96 -10.37
CA ASN A 69 -12.44 -6.09 -10.47
C ASN A 69 -11.84 -7.35 -11.12
N ASP A 70 -10.56 -7.34 -11.46
CA ASP A 70 -9.87 -8.48 -12.08
C ASP A 70 -8.72 -8.94 -11.19
N SER A 71 -8.88 -10.09 -10.53
CA SER A 71 -7.90 -10.65 -9.61
C SER A 71 -6.61 -11.11 -10.31
N ASP A 72 -6.66 -11.35 -11.63
CA ASP A 72 -5.50 -11.64 -12.45
C ASP A 72 -4.78 -10.37 -12.93
N SER A 73 -5.41 -9.19 -12.80
CA SER A 73 -4.80 -7.90 -13.10
C SER A 73 -4.21 -7.23 -11.84
N TYR A 74 -3.93 -5.94 -11.92
CA TYR A 74 -3.19 -5.18 -10.92
C TYR A 74 -3.91 -3.87 -10.57
N ASP A 75 -3.80 -3.50 -9.30
CA ASP A 75 -4.25 -2.24 -8.76
C ASP A 75 -3.05 -1.50 -8.15
N ILE A 76 -2.24 -0.90 -9.02
CA ILE A 76 -0.94 -0.33 -8.63
C ILE A 76 -0.57 0.86 -9.50
N ALA A 77 0.01 1.87 -8.87
CA ALA A 77 0.71 2.96 -9.52
C ALA A 77 2.13 3.08 -8.95
N VAL A 78 3.13 3.15 -9.83
CA VAL A 78 4.53 3.38 -9.47
C VAL A 78 5.04 4.61 -10.17
N TYR A 79 5.70 5.49 -9.42
CA TYR A 79 6.30 6.72 -9.93
C TYR A 79 7.79 6.72 -9.65
N SER A 80 8.58 7.14 -10.64
CA SER A 80 9.99 7.47 -10.42
C SER A 80 10.08 8.81 -9.69
N ILE A 81 10.74 8.83 -8.53
CA ILE A 81 11.06 10.00 -7.72
C ILE A 81 12.58 10.10 -7.57
N PRO A 82 13.28 10.70 -8.56
CA PRO A 82 14.73 10.70 -8.59
C PRO A 82 15.34 11.34 -7.33
N ASN A 83 16.37 10.70 -6.78
CA ASN A 83 17.07 11.12 -5.56
C ASN A 83 16.25 11.04 -4.27
N ALA A 84 15.15 10.29 -4.24
CA ALA A 84 14.42 10.04 -3.00
C ALA A 84 15.26 9.24 -1.99
N LYS A 85 16.06 8.28 -2.48
CA LYS A 85 17.02 7.48 -1.71
C LYS A 85 16.42 6.86 -0.44
N SER A 86 15.19 6.35 -0.54
CA SER A 86 14.61 5.55 0.53
C SER A 86 15.45 4.30 0.76
N LEU A 87 15.61 3.93 2.04
CA LEU A 87 16.32 2.73 2.44
C LEU A 87 15.46 1.46 2.34
N LEU A 88 14.18 1.62 2.03
CA LEU A 88 13.26 0.50 1.86
C LEU A 88 13.51 -0.20 0.54
N VAL A 89 13.25 -1.51 0.54
CA VAL A 89 13.36 -2.39 -0.61
C VAL A 89 12.08 -3.22 -0.75
N LEU A 90 11.73 -3.55 -1.99
CA LEU A 90 10.70 -4.56 -2.29
C LEU A 90 11.28 -5.94 -2.01
N SER A 91 10.49 -6.80 -1.39
CA SER A 91 10.85 -8.20 -1.21
C SER A 91 10.45 -9.03 -2.43
N ASP A 92 11.18 -10.12 -2.70
CA ASP A 92 10.76 -11.17 -3.64
C ASP A 92 10.07 -12.36 -2.93
N VAL A 93 9.99 -12.27 -1.59
CA VAL A 93 9.31 -13.22 -0.70
C VAL A 93 7.81 -13.03 -0.79
N VAL A 94 7.09 -14.16 -0.86
CA VAL A 94 5.64 -14.21 -0.76
C VAL A 94 5.29 -14.69 0.65
N PRO A 95 4.54 -13.92 1.44
CA PRO A 95 4.10 -14.35 2.76
C PRO A 95 3.25 -15.63 2.72
N GLU A 96 3.45 -16.49 3.71
CA GLU A 96 2.72 -17.75 3.89
C GLU A 96 1.65 -17.62 4.97
N LYS A 97 0.70 -18.56 4.97
CA LYS A 97 -0.35 -18.61 6.00
C LYS A 97 0.27 -18.66 7.41
N GLY A 98 -0.17 -17.76 8.27
CA GLY A 98 0.32 -17.62 9.65
C GLY A 98 1.47 -16.65 9.82
N ASP A 99 2.06 -16.13 8.73
CA ASP A 99 3.03 -15.04 8.82
C ASP A 99 2.36 -13.81 9.45
N VAL A 100 3.10 -13.17 10.35
CA VAL A 100 2.69 -11.91 10.98
C VAL A 100 3.38 -10.77 10.27
N LEU A 101 2.59 -10.01 9.52
CA LEU A 101 3.01 -8.82 8.79
C LEU A 101 2.79 -7.58 9.63
N LYS A 102 3.53 -6.51 9.31
CA LYS A 102 3.23 -5.17 9.81
C LYS A 102 2.69 -4.30 8.69
N SER A 103 1.74 -3.44 8.99
CA SER A 103 1.25 -2.45 8.05
C SER A 103 1.11 -1.10 8.74
N CYS A 104 1.27 -0.03 7.97
CA CYS A 104 1.00 1.31 8.43
C CYS A 104 0.48 2.20 7.32
N SER A 105 -0.33 3.18 7.69
CA SER A 105 -1.00 4.08 6.74
C SER A 105 -1.27 5.45 7.36
N TRP A 106 -1.53 6.42 6.49
CA TRP A 106 -2.03 7.74 6.85
C TRP A 106 -3.48 7.89 6.36
N ARG A 107 -4.42 8.12 7.27
CA ARG A 107 -5.86 8.35 7.00
C ARG A 107 -6.22 9.82 7.26
N MET A 108 -7.47 10.19 6.98
CA MET A 108 -7.99 11.53 7.26
C MET A 108 -7.10 12.62 6.62
N LEU A 109 -6.80 12.46 5.33
CA LEU A 109 -5.93 13.36 4.56
C LEU A 109 -4.52 13.58 5.17
N GLY A 110 -4.03 12.61 5.96
CA GLY A 110 -2.70 12.67 6.59
C GLY A 110 -2.70 13.12 8.05
N GLU A 111 -3.85 13.30 8.68
CA GLU A 111 -3.93 13.68 10.09
C GLU A 111 -3.76 12.49 11.05
N GLU A 112 -4.21 11.30 10.61
CA GLU A 112 -4.21 10.11 11.44
C GLU A 112 -3.20 9.08 10.93
N TYR A 113 -2.31 8.62 11.81
CA TYR A 113 -1.36 7.56 11.50
C TYR A 113 -1.77 6.28 12.20
N VAL A 114 -1.85 5.19 11.44
CA VAL A 114 -2.25 3.87 11.93
C VAL A 114 -1.12 2.89 11.71
N GLU A 115 -0.86 2.06 12.72
CA GLU A 115 -0.02 0.87 12.60
C GLU A 115 -0.83 -0.33 13.05
N CYS A 116 -0.65 -1.46 12.37
CA CYS A 116 -1.33 -2.70 12.72
C CYS A 116 -0.45 -3.91 12.37
N ASN A 117 -0.74 -5.03 13.02
CA ASN A 117 -0.27 -6.33 12.58
C ASN A 117 -1.34 -6.96 11.67
N ALA A 118 -0.91 -7.75 10.70
CA ALA A 118 -1.79 -8.48 9.81
C ALA A 118 -1.34 -9.95 9.74
N ILE A 119 -2.22 -10.89 10.09
CA ILE A 119 -1.94 -12.32 10.04
C ILE A 119 -2.42 -12.84 8.69
N VAL A 120 -1.51 -13.40 7.89
CA VAL A 120 -1.86 -13.98 6.58
C VAL A 120 -2.76 -15.19 6.79
N ASN A 121 -3.97 -15.16 6.23
CA ASN A 121 -4.96 -16.22 6.45
C ASN A 121 -4.84 -17.40 5.45
N GLY A 122 -4.01 -17.22 4.41
CA GLY A 122 -3.73 -18.22 3.37
C GLY A 122 -4.68 -18.16 2.18
N LEU A 123 -5.66 -17.26 2.17
CA LEU A 123 -6.46 -16.99 0.98
C LEU A 123 -5.67 -16.17 -0.02
N LYS A 124 -5.78 -16.57 -1.29
CA LYS A 124 -5.12 -15.94 -2.43
C LYS A 124 -6.08 -15.98 -3.61
N ASP A 125 -6.18 -14.86 -4.31
CA ASP A 125 -6.89 -14.75 -5.57
C ASP A 125 -5.99 -14.03 -6.58
N GLY A 126 -5.63 -14.72 -7.66
CA GLY A 126 -4.63 -14.26 -8.63
C GLY A 126 -3.34 -13.72 -8.00
N ASN A 127 -3.14 -12.40 -8.08
CA ASN A 127 -1.94 -11.71 -7.56
C ASN A 127 -2.09 -11.16 -6.13
N TYR A 128 -3.26 -11.34 -5.51
CA TYR A 128 -3.64 -10.75 -4.25
C TYR A 128 -3.65 -11.76 -3.11
N TYR A 129 -3.26 -11.30 -1.93
CA TYR A 129 -3.17 -12.09 -0.71
C TYR A 129 -4.02 -11.44 0.36
N ALA A 130 -4.68 -12.25 1.18
CA ALA A 130 -5.50 -11.77 2.26
C ALA A 130 -4.83 -11.97 3.63
N ALA A 131 -5.08 -11.01 4.51
CA ALA A 131 -4.68 -11.06 5.90
C ALA A 131 -5.79 -10.47 6.80
N GLU A 132 -5.73 -10.83 8.07
CA GLU A 132 -6.63 -10.31 9.10
C GLU A 132 -5.84 -9.38 10.02
N THR A 133 -6.30 -8.14 10.15
CA THR A 133 -5.60 -7.11 10.93
C THR A 133 -6.08 -7.07 12.38
N ASP A 134 -5.22 -6.63 13.30
CA ASP A 134 -5.60 -6.35 14.69
C ASP A 134 -6.28 -4.98 14.87
N GLU A 135 -6.28 -4.15 13.82
CA GLU A 135 -7.01 -2.88 13.72
C GLU A 135 -8.02 -2.88 12.58
N GLN A 136 -9.06 -2.04 12.66
CA GLN A 136 -9.98 -1.84 11.54
C GLN A 136 -9.41 -0.84 10.55
N LEU A 137 -8.92 -1.34 9.40
CA LEU A 137 -8.47 -0.50 8.31
C LEU A 137 -9.68 0.10 7.57
N LYS A 138 -9.60 1.39 7.30
CA LYS A 138 -10.68 2.22 6.74
C LYS A 138 -10.22 2.95 5.49
N SER A 139 -11.11 3.75 4.89
CA SER A 139 -10.77 4.70 3.84
C SER A 139 -9.48 5.46 4.18
N GLY A 140 -8.65 5.67 3.15
CA GLY A 140 -7.30 6.24 3.30
C GLY A 140 -6.18 5.21 3.53
N SER A 141 -6.50 3.98 3.94
CA SER A 141 -5.47 2.94 4.12
C SER A 141 -4.96 2.32 2.81
N SER A 142 -5.75 2.44 1.72
CA SER A 142 -5.38 1.97 0.39
C SER A 142 -4.04 2.53 -0.08
N GLY A 143 -3.21 1.67 -0.64
CA GLY A 143 -1.83 1.97 -1.05
C GLY A 143 -0.80 1.91 0.09
N GLY A 144 -1.25 1.72 1.35
CA GLY A 144 -0.36 1.50 2.48
C GLY A 144 0.51 0.24 2.31
N PRO A 145 1.78 0.27 2.74
CA PRO A 145 2.68 -0.88 2.63
C PRO A 145 2.39 -1.96 3.67
N VAL A 146 2.71 -3.20 3.29
CA VAL A 146 2.76 -4.36 4.18
C VAL A 146 4.20 -4.87 4.23
N PHE A 147 4.70 -5.15 5.43
CA PHE A 147 6.09 -5.50 5.71
C PHE A 147 6.24 -6.89 6.30
N LEU A 148 7.31 -7.57 5.89
CA LEU A 148 7.82 -8.78 6.54
C LEU A 148 9.33 -8.64 6.67
N ASN A 149 9.86 -8.87 7.88
CA ASN A 149 11.30 -8.79 8.16
C ASN A 149 11.98 -7.48 7.70
N GLY A 150 11.23 -6.38 7.71
CA GLY A 150 11.72 -5.04 7.33
C GLY A 150 11.74 -4.73 5.84
N GLU A 151 11.17 -5.60 5.01
CA GLU A 151 11.03 -5.39 3.56
C GLU A 151 9.56 -5.22 3.20
N VAL A 152 9.28 -4.45 2.15
CA VAL A 152 7.91 -4.28 1.64
C VAL A 152 7.54 -5.55 0.88
N VAL A 153 6.62 -6.34 1.44
CA VAL A 153 6.10 -7.56 0.81
C VAL A 153 4.83 -7.33 0.01
N GLY A 154 4.14 -6.21 0.22
CA GLY A 154 2.96 -5.87 -0.57
C GLY A 154 2.42 -4.48 -0.32
N ILE A 155 1.36 -4.15 -1.07
CA ILE A 155 0.66 -2.87 -1.04
C ILE A 155 -0.83 -3.15 -0.84
N LEU A 156 -1.46 -2.52 0.16
CA LEU A 156 -2.88 -2.67 0.44
C LEU A 156 -3.72 -2.16 -0.72
N CYS A 157 -4.68 -2.96 -1.18
CA CYS A 157 -5.56 -2.62 -2.31
C CYS A 157 -7.04 -2.64 -1.91
N ALA A 158 -7.43 -3.49 -0.95
CA ALA A 158 -8.81 -3.57 -0.48
C ALA A 158 -8.90 -3.96 1.00
N GLY A 159 -10.08 -3.75 1.56
CA GLY A 159 -10.45 -4.17 2.90
C GLY A 159 -11.95 -4.39 3.02
N ASN A 160 -12.37 -5.02 4.10
CA ASN A 160 -13.77 -5.35 4.32
C ASN A 160 -14.49 -4.43 5.32
N CYS A 161 -13.84 -3.38 5.84
CA CYS A 161 -14.47 -2.46 6.80
C CYS A 161 -14.80 -1.11 6.14
N ASN A 162 -16.08 -0.73 6.20
CA ASN A 162 -16.54 0.62 5.88
C ASN A 162 -16.19 1.62 7.00
N ASP A 163 -16.31 2.91 6.72
CA ASP A 163 -15.97 3.97 7.68
C ASP A 163 -16.86 3.97 8.94
N ASP A 164 -18.09 3.45 8.83
CA ASP A 164 -19.05 3.26 9.93
C ASP A 164 -18.85 1.94 10.71
N ASN A 165 -17.76 1.21 10.46
CA ASN A 165 -17.45 -0.10 11.02
C ASN A 165 -18.43 -1.23 10.63
N THR A 166 -19.11 -1.11 9.48
CA THR A 166 -19.88 -2.21 8.89
C THR A 166 -19.06 -2.95 7.83
N PRO A 167 -19.34 -4.25 7.58
CA PRO A 167 -18.63 -4.99 6.55
C PRO A 167 -19.07 -4.60 5.14
N CYS A 168 -18.12 -4.53 4.20
CA CYS A 168 -18.43 -4.41 2.76
C CYS A 168 -19.11 -5.69 2.25
N ASN A 169 -18.65 -6.85 2.74
CA ASN A 169 -19.21 -8.17 2.49
C ASN A 169 -19.40 -8.89 3.84
N THR A 170 -20.65 -9.23 4.16
CA THR A 170 -21.03 -9.88 5.42
C THR A 170 -20.51 -11.32 5.57
N GLU A 171 -20.03 -11.94 4.50
CA GLU A 171 -19.45 -13.29 4.53
C GLU A 171 -17.97 -13.30 4.94
N TRP A 172 -17.33 -12.13 4.99
CA TRP A 172 -15.91 -11.99 5.30
C TRP A 172 -15.68 -11.36 6.68
N PRO A 173 -14.53 -11.64 7.33
CA PRO A 173 -14.16 -10.96 8.58
C PRO A 173 -14.10 -9.45 8.37
N LEU A 174 -14.56 -8.67 9.36
CA LEU A 174 -14.57 -7.20 9.26
C LEU A 174 -13.15 -6.63 9.09
N ASN A 175 -12.19 -7.22 9.80
CA ASN A 175 -10.78 -6.87 9.78
C ASN A 175 -9.99 -7.52 8.63
N LEU A 176 -10.67 -8.05 7.60
CA LEU A 176 -10.00 -8.58 6.42
C LEU A 176 -9.39 -7.43 5.61
N CYS A 177 -8.12 -7.58 5.24
CA CYS A 177 -7.44 -6.74 4.26
C CYS A 177 -6.84 -7.59 3.14
N VAL A 178 -6.66 -6.96 1.99
CA VAL A 178 -6.10 -7.58 0.78
C VAL A 178 -4.97 -6.71 0.25
N PHE A 179 -3.85 -7.34 -0.10
CA PHE A 179 -2.69 -6.65 -0.63
C PHE A 179 -2.16 -7.32 -1.90
N LEU A 180 -1.67 -6.49 -2.82
CA LEU A 180 -0.92 -6.93 -4.00
C LEU A 180 0.52 -7.26 -3.59
N SER A 181 1.04 -8.41 -4.02
CA SER A 181 2.41 -8.83 -3.70
C SER A 181 3.47 -7.95 -4.38
N SER A 182 4.48 -7.54 -3.61
CA SER A 182 5.68 -6.85 -4.11
C SER A 182 6.46 -7.63 -5.18
N LYS A 183 6.40 -8.96 -5.16
CA LYS A 183 6.98 -9.81 -6.21
C LYS A 183 6.40 -9.53 -7.59
N VAL A 184 5.12 -9.17 -7.66
CA VAL A 184 4.46 -8.77 -8.90
C VAL A 184 4.95 -7.41 -9.34
N ILE A 185 5.11 -6.47 -8.40
CA ILE A 185 5.65 -5.13 -8.66
C ILE A 185 7.07 -5.24 -9.25
N LEU A 186 7.93 -6.08 -8.68
CA LEU A 186 9.27 -6.36 -9.21
C LEU A 186 9.23 -6.84 -10.66
N LYS A 187 8.36 -7.80 -10.98
CA LYS A 187 8.18 -8.31 -12.37
C LYS A 187 7.67 -7.26 -13.34
N LEU A 188 6.82 -6.34 -12.89
CA LEU A 188 6.33 -5.24 -13.72
C LEU A 188 7.46 -4.25 -14.01
N LEU A 189 8.33 -3.97 -13.03
CA LEU A 189 9.48 -3.09 -13.20
C LEU A 189 10.56 -3.69 -14.11
N GLU A 190 10.73 -5.01 -14.15
CA GLU A 190 11.68 -5.66 -15.07
C GLU A 190 11.26 -5.59 -16.55
N LYS A 191 9.98 -5.39 -16.82
CA LYS A 191 9.41 -5.37 -18.18
C LYS A 191 9.30 -3.98 -18.80
N ASN A 192 9.51 -2.93 -18.00
CA ASN A 192 9.46 -1.52 -18.42
C ASN A 192 10.87 -0.96 -18.58
#